data_AF-A0A345YSX5-F1
#
_entry.id   AF-A0A345YSX5-F1
#
_cell.length_a   1.000
_cell.length_b   1.000
_cell.length_c   1.000
_cell.angle_alpha   90.00
_cell.angle_beta   90.00
_cell.angle_gamma   90.00
#
_symmetry.space_group_name_H-M   'P 1'
#
loop_
_entity.id
_entity.type
_entity.pdbx_description
1 polymer ?
#
loop_
_entity_poly.entity_id
_entity_poly.type
_entity_poly.pdbx_seq_one_letter_code
_entity_poly.pdbx_strand_id
1 'polypeptide(L)'
;MGRSDEHRVQVVHPLVSRSHARIRHLGATCEVSDLGSTHGTFLAGERIRGVVTGTLPASMQLGPAGPVLHLVHETSAPSPALGRGAFHEVLIGRDHACEVRLGDLLVSRRHARISWDGPSPVVEDLGSVNGTYVDGHRITRAEIDADSLLMVGGSRLQVDASGVRLIEGTEVRFATVGLGVTLPSGRTLLDDVSFSLAPGALMAVIGGSGTGNTTWRI
;
A
#
# COMPACT_ATOMS: atom_id res chain seq x y z
N MET A 1 -2.36 -10.76 16.96
CA MET A 1 -1.01 -10.98 16.42
C MET A 1 -0.27 -11.90 17.37
N GLY A 2 0.69 -12.66 16.85
CA GLY A 2 1.54 -13.49 17.68
C GLY A 2 2.34 -14.48 16.85
N ARG A 3 2.91 -15.49 17.50
CA ARG A 3 3.77 -16.46 16.84
C ARG A 3 3.02 -17.52 16.03
N SER A 4 1.77 -17.82 16.36
CA SER A 4 0.98 -18.76 15.53
C SER A 4 0.48 -18.11 14.25
N ASP A 5 0.27 -18.96 13.25
CA ASP A 5 -0.29 -18.68 11.93
C ASP A 5 -1.80 -18.33 11.98
N GLU A 6 -2.50 -18.67 13.07
CA GLU A 6 -3.90 -18.28 13.30
C GLU A 6 -4.13 -16.77 13.41
N HIS A 7 -3.06 -15.97 13.58
CA HIS A 7 -3.15 -14.52 13.66
C HIS A 7 -2.91 -13.85 12.30
N ARG A 8 -3.70 -12.82 11.99
CA ARG A 8 -3.53 -11.98 10.78
C ARG A 8 -2.12 -11.39 10.59
N VAL A 9 -1.37 -11.23 11.67
CA VAL A 9 0.05 -10.84 11.64
C VAL A 9 0.80 -11.87 12.45
N GLN A 10 1.59 -12.68 11.75
CA GLN A 10 2.44 -13.71 12.33
C GLN A 10 3.86 -13.16 12.55
N VAL A 11 4.37 -13.28 13.76
CA VAL A 11 5.74 -12.88 14.12
C VAL A 11 6.46 -14.10 14.69
N VAL A 12 7.25 -14.76 13.83
CA VAL A 12 7.98 -15.99 14.19
C VAL A 12 9.23 -15.62 14.99
N HIS A 13 9.09 -15.53 16.32
CA HIS A 13 10.21 -15.21 17.21
C HIS A 13 10.06 -15.91 18.58
N PRO A 14 11.15 -16.41 19.22
CA PRO A 14 11.07 -17.13 20.50
C PRO A 14 10.48 -16.31 21.66
N LEU A 15 10.71 -14.99 21.67
CA LEU A 15 10.14 -14.11 22.70
C LEU A 15 8.66 -13.76 22.45
N VAL A 16 8.11 -14.15 21.31
CA VAL A 16 6.72 -13.85 20.96
C VAL A 16 5.82 -15.04 21.31
N SER A 17 4.88 -14.84 22.25
CA SER A 17 3.82 -15.80 22.55
C SER A 17 2.93 -16.10 21.34
N ARG A 18 2.28 -17.27 21.32
CA ARG A 18 1.37 -17.69 20.23
C ARG A 18 0.29 -16.65 19.93
N SER A 19 -0.36 -16.16 20.98
CA SER A 19 -1.20 -14.96 20.99
C SER A 19 -0.48 -13.93 21.86
N HIS A 20 0.04 -12.86 21.28
CA HIS A 20 0.90 -11.92 22.00
C HIS A 20 0.21 -10.59 22.28
N ALA A 21 -0.26 -9.93 21.22
CA ALA A 21 -0.84 -8.60 21.31
C ALA A 21 -1.98 -8.43 20.33
N ARG A 22 -2.82 -7.43 20.60
CA ARG A 22 -3.89 -6.96 19.71
C ARG A 22 -3.69 -5.47 19.46
N ILE A 23 -3.87 -5.07 18.21
CA ILE A 23 -3.96 -3.66 17.81
C ILE A 23 -5.35 -3.44 17.26
N ARG A 24 -6.02 -2.39 17.71
CA ARG A 24 -7.26 -1.88 17.13
C ARG A 24 -6.99 -0.48 16.60
N HIS A 25 -7.24 -0.28 15.31
CA HIS A 25 -7.06 1.01 14.67
C HIS A 25 -8.30 1.88 14.90
N LEU A 26 -8.09 3.16 15.24
CA LEU A 26 -9.13 4.15 15.56
C LEU A 26 -8.83 5.47 14.81
N GLY A 27 -8.74 5.42 13.48
CA GLY A 27 -8.43 6.60 12.68
C GLY A 27 -6.98 7.06 12.90
N ALA A 28 -6.75 8.24 13.45
CA ALA A 28 -5.39 8.75 13.70
C ALA A 28 -4.68 8.08 14.90
N THR A 29 -5.40 7.28 15.69
CA THR A 29 -4.85 6.59 16.87
C THR A 29 -4.98 5.08 16.73
N CYS A 30 -4.26 4.36 17.58
CA CYS A 30 -4.43 2.93 17.74
C CYS A 30 -4.51 2.57 19.22
N GLU A 31 -5.35 1.60 19.55
CA GLU A 31 -5.32 0.89 20.81
C GLU A 31 -4.43 -0.33 20.69
N VAL A 32 -3.53 -0.51 21.65
CA VAL A 32 -2.65 -1.67 21.77
C VAL A 32 -2.94 -2.34 23.10
N SER A 33 -3.07 -3.66 23.09
CA SER A 33 -3.25 -4.45 24.30
C SER A 33 -2.42 -5.73 24.27
N ASP A 34 -1.76 -6.02 25.39
CA ASP A 34 -1.11 -7.31 25.62
C ASP A 34 -2.16 -8.40 25.90
N LEU A 35 -2.00 -9.59 25.30
CA LEU A 35 -2.94 -10.71 25.42
C LEU A 35 -2.51 -11.74 26.48
N GLY A 36 -1.80 -11.30 27.52
CA GLY A 36 -1.21 -12.19 28.52
C GLY A 36 0.08 -12.83 28.01
N SER A 37 0.90 -12.06 27.29
CA SER A 37 2.14 -12.57 26.73
C SER A 37 3.15 -12.89 27.83
N THR A 38 3.99 -13.90 27.58
CA THR A 38 5.00 -14.38 28.54
C THR A 38 6.06 -13.31 28.80
N HIS A 39 6.48 -12.59 27.77
CA HIS A 39 7.57 -11.63 27.85
C HIS A 39 7.09 -10.17 27.89
N GLY A 40 5.79 -9.92 27.76
CA GLY A 40 5.21 -8.58 27.78
C GLY A 40 5.25 -7.87 26.44
N THR A 41 4.29 -6.95 26.25
CA THR A 41 4.28 -5.95 25.18
C THR A 41 4.76 -4.61 25.74
N PHE A 42 5.55 -3.87 24.97
CA PHE A 42 6.13 -2.58 25.37
C PHE A 42 5.81 -1.52 24.32
N LEU A 43 5.57 -0.29 24.75
CA LEU A 43 5.42 0.89 23.91
C LEU A 43 6.40 1.96 24.38
N ALA A 44 7.18 2.53 23.47
CA ALA A 44 8.23 3.52 23.80
C ALA A 44 9.18 3.06 24.93
N GLY A 45 9.49 1.76 24.99
CA GLY A 45 10.34 1.15 26.02
C GLY A 45 9.63 0.76 27.32
N GLU A 46 8.39 1.22 27.53
CA GLU A 46 7.64 0.95 28.75
C GLU A 46 6.68 -0.23 28.59
N ARG A 47 6.64 -1.12 29.59
CA ARG A 47 5.73 -2.28 29.55
C ARG A 47 4.29 -1.83 29.76
N ILE A 48 3.42 -2.14 28.80
CA ILE A 48 2.01 -1.79 28.93
C ILE A 48 1.30 -2.73 29.92
N ARG A 49 0.40 -2.16 30.72
CA ARG A 49 -0.46 -2.89 31.66
C ARG A 49 -1.91 -2.56 31.34
N GLY A 50 -2.47 -3.29 30.37
CA GLY A 50 -3.84 -3.07 29.86
C GLY A 50 -3.86 -2.51 28.43
N VAL A 51 -4.98 -1.90 28.07
CA VAL A 51 -5.17 -1.26 26.77
C VAL A 51 -4.58 0.15 26.82
N VAL A 52 -3.64 0.45 25.93
CA VAL A 52 -3.04 1.78 25.79
C VAL A 52 -3.46 2.35 24.43
N THR A 53 -3.93 3.60 24.42
CA THR A 53 -4.18 4.32 23.18
C THR A 53 -2.96 5.17 22.85
N GLY A 54 -2.37 4.93 21.69
CA GLY A 54 -1.22 5.68 21.17
C GLY A 54 -1.60 6.48 19.92
N THR A 55 -0.95 7.62 19.73
CA THR A 55 -0.98 8.35 18.46
C THR A 55 0.02 7.69 17.51
N LEU A 56 -0.35 7.52 16.25
CA LEU A 56 0.56 7.00 15.24
C LEU A 56 1.43 8.15 14.67
N PRO A 57 2.73 7.94 14.35
CA PRO A 57 3.45 6.67 14.40
C PRO A 57 3.87 6.26 15.83
N ALA A 58 3.89 4.95 16.09
CA ALA A 58 4.29 4.39 17.39
C ALA A 58 5.16 3.14 17.24
N SER A 59 6.16 2.98 18.11
CA SER A 59 7.01 1.78 18.14
C SER A 59 6.55 0.85 19.27
N MET A 60 6.26 -0.40 18.94
CA MET A 60 5.82 -1.44 19.86
C MET A 60 6.82 -2.60 19.86
N GLN A 61 7.26 -3.04 21.03
CA GLN A 61 8.20 -4.16 21.17
C GLN A 61 7.50 -5.37 21.79
N LEU A 62 7.79 -6.57 21.28
CA LEU A 62 7.22 -7.83 21.76
C LEU A 62 8.26 -8.64 22.56
N GLY A 63 8.30 -8.42 23.88
CA GLY A 63 9.35 -8.91 24.77
C GLY A 63 10.53 -7.92 24.89
N PRO A 64 11.27 -7.93 26.01
CA PRO A 64 12.28 -6.91 26.34
C PRO A 64 13.48 -6.87 25.38
N ALA A 65 13.73 -7.96 24.65
CA ALA A 65 14.74 -8.06 23.59
C ALA A 65 14.14 -8.67 22.32
N GLY A 66 12.82 -8.52 22.14
CA GLY A 66 12.11 -9.08 21.00
C GLY A 66 11.89 -8.07 19.88
N PRO A 67 11.17 -8.49 18.82
CA PRO A 67 11.00 -7.68 17.63
C PRO A 67 10.25 -6.38 17.93
N VAL A 68 10.68 -5.31 17.25
CA VAL A 68 10.04 -4.00 17.26
C VAL A 68 9.16 -3.87 16.01
N LEU A 69 7.91 -3.49 16.22
CA LEU A 69 6.91 -3.20 15.22
C LEU A 69 6.68 -1.69 15.20
N HIS A 70 6.96 -1.07 14.05
CA HIS A 70 6.63 0.32 13.81
C HIS A 70 5.21 0.40 13.25
N LEU A 71 4.32 0.98 14.04
CA LEU A 71 2.94 1.24 13.66
C LEU A 71 2.88 2.61 13.00
N VAL A 72 2.43 2.65 11.76
CA VAL A 72 2.22 3.89 11.01
C VAL A 72 0.75 4.01 10.63
N HIS A 73 0.21 5.22 10.68
CA HIS A 73 -1.05 5.52 10.01
C HIS A 73 -0.71 6.11 8.66
N GLU A 74 -0.95 5.35 7.61
CA GLU A 74 -1.04 5.96 6.29
C GLU A 74 -2.46 6.46 6.15
N THR A 75 -2.63 7.77 6.33
CA THR A 75 -3.81 8.44 5.83
C THR A 75 -3.75 8.27 4.32
N SER A 76 -4.55 7.34 3.80
CA SER A 76 -5.02 7.42 2.42
C SER A 76 -5.56 8.84 2.25
N ALA A 77 -4.89 9.67 1.46
CA ALA A 77 -5.49 10.93 1.06
C ALA A 77 -6.84 10.59 0.44
N PRO A 78 -7.91 11.37 0.67
CA PRO A 78 -9.18 11.11 -0.01
C PRO A 78 -8.88 10.94 -1.49
N SER A 79 -9.16 9.75 -2.03
CA SER A 79 -8.73 9.46 -3.37
C SER A 79 -9.27 10.52 -4.32
N PRO A 80 -8.46 11.01 -5.27
CA PRO A 80 -8.92 12.02 -6.22
C PRO A 80 -10.22 11.54 -6.85
N ALA A 81 -11.29 12.32 -6.66
CA ALA A 81 -12.60 12.05 -7.22
C ALA A 81 -12.99 13.24 -8.10
N LEU A 82 -13.30 12.93 -9.36
CA LEU A 82 -13.92 13.86 -10.27
C LEU A 82 -15.42 13.59 -10.24
N GLY A 83 -16.18 14.49 -9.62
CA GLY A 83 -17.63 14.47 -9.76
C GLY A 83 -18.01 14.71 -11.22
N ARG A 84 -18.94 13.92 -11.75
CA ARG A 84 -19.42 14.03 -13.13
C ARG A 84 -19.91 15.45 -13.45
N GLY A 85 -20.48 16.15 -12.47
CA GLY A 85 -21.00 17.52 -12.67
C GLY A 85 -21.95 17.57 -13.88
N ALA A 86 -21.70 18.50 -14.79
CA ALA A 86 -22.42 18.61 -16.08
C ALA A 86 -21.74 17.87 -17.24
N PHE A 87 -20.64 17.14 -16.98
CA PHE A 87 -19.93 16.41 -18.02
C PHE A 87 -20.75 15.20 -18.49
N HIS A 88 -20.99 15.12 -19.79
CA HIS A 88 -21.57 13.93 -20.44
C HIS A 88 -20.50 12.89 -20.76
N GLU A 89 -19.26 13.34 -20.94
CA GLU A 89 -18.08 12.49 -21.10
C GLU A 89 -16.88 13.06 -20.36
N VAL A 90 -15.94 12.19 -19.98
CA VAL A 90 -14.62 12.57 -19.48
C VAL A 90 -13.53 11.74 -20.15
N LEU A 91 -12.37 12.36 -20.37
CA LEU A 91 -11.20 11.72 -20.94
C LEU A 91 -10.22 11.32 -19.84
N ILE A 92 -9.73 10.09 -19.92
CA ILE A 92 -8.68 9.55 -19.07
C ILE A 92 -7.39 9.45 -19.87
N GLY A 93 -6.30 9.94 -19.31
CA GLY A 93 -4.98 9.81 -19.93
C GLY A 93 -3.90 10.56 -19.16
N ARG A 94 -2.66 10.46 -19.63
CA ARG A 94 -1.54 11.19 -19.00
C ARG A 94 -1.38 12.63 -19.46
N ASP A 95 -2.06 13.01 -20.54
CA ASP A 95 -1.96 14.36 -21.10
C ASP A 95 -2.69 15.39 -20.24
N HIS A 96 -2.25 16.65 -20.29
CA HIS A 96 -2.85 17.75 -19.52
C HIS A 96 -4.26 18.11 -19.99
N ALA A 97 -4.64 17.70 -21.19
CA ALA A 97 -5.98 17.87 -21.74
C ALA A 97 -7.01 16.85 -21.23
N CYS A 98 -6.60 15.86 -20.42
CA CYS A 98 -7.53 14.88 -19.85
C CYS A 98 -8.07 15.37 -18.51
N GLU A 99 -9.39 15.27 -18.31
CA GLU A 99 -10.04 15.63 -17.04
C GLU A 99 -9.59 14.69 -15.91
N VAL A 100 -9.44 13.40 -16.22
CA VAL A 100 -8.82 12.42 -15.32
C VAL A 100 -7.38 12.19 -15.77
N ARG A 101 -6.49 12.99 -15.20
CA ARG A 101 -5.06 12.91 -15.51
C ARG A 101 -4.35 11.87 -14.66
N LEU A 102 -3.78 10.85 -15.29
CA LEU A 102 -2.98 9.80 -14.64
C LEU A 102 -1.51 9.96 -15.00
N GLY A 103 -0.64 10.20 -14.01
CA GLY A 103 0.80 10.47 -14.22
C GLY A 103 1.66 9.25 -14.59
N ASP A 104 1.05 8.09 -14.78
CA ASP A 104 1.74 6.82 -15.01
C ASP A 104 2.23 6.70 -16.48
N LEU A 105 3.48 6.26 -16.66
CA LEU A 105 4.10 6.02 -17.97
C LEU A 105 3.42 4.92 -18.78
N LEU A 106 2.70 4.00 -18.11
CA LEU A 106 1.90 2.97 -18.77
C LEU A 106 0.59 3.51 -19.34
N VAL A 107 0.25 4.77 -19.06
CA VAL A 107 -0.98 5.38 -19.56
C VAL A 107 -0.71 6.15 -20.85
N SER A 108 -1.47 5.88 -21.91
CA SER A 108 -1.46 6.68 -23.15
C SER A 108 -1.86 8.14 -22.89
N ARG A 109 -1.41 9.06 -23.76
CA ARG A 109 -1.77 10.49 -23.67
C ARG A 109 -3.29 10.70 -23.58
N ARG A 110 -4.03 10.05 -24.47
CA ARG A 110 -5.47 9.87 -24.43
C ARG A 110 -5.69 8.36 -24.40
N HIS A 111 -6.15 7.82 -23.29
CA HIS A 111 -6.14 6.38 -23.05
C HIS A 111 -7.54 5.80 -23.20
N ALA A 112 -8.48 6.34 -22.43
CA ALA A 112 -9.85 5.88 -22.40
C ALA A 112 -10.80 7.07 -22.27
N ARG A 113 -12.05 6.87 -22.67
CA ARG A 113 -13.17 7.80 -22.44
C ARG A 113 -14.21 7.11 -21.59
N ILE A 114 -14.85 7.87 -20.71
CA ILE A 114 -16.09 7.46 -20.04
C ILE A 114 -17.20 8.38 -20.50
N SER A 115 -18.37 7.82 -20.86
CA SER A 115 -19.59 8.60 -21.13
C SER A 115 -20.77 8.14 -20.27
N TRP A 116 -21.67 9.07 -19.98
CA TRP A 116 -22.91 8.86 -19.21
C TRP A 116 -24.13 9.21 -20.05
N ASP A 117 -24.20 8.66 -21.26
CA ASP A 117 -25.30 8.89 -22.21
C ASP A 117 -26.53 7.99 -21.94
N GLY A 118 -26.35 6.96 -21.12
CA GLY A 118 -27.34 5.93 -20.83
C GLY A 118 -27.54 5.66 -19.34
N PRO A 119 -28.26 4.57 -18.99
CA PRO A 119 -28.55 4.21 -17.59
C PRO A 119 -27.30 3.83 -16.81
N SER A 120 -26.29 3.30 -17.50
CA SER A 120 -24.98 2.93 -16.95
C SER A 120 -23.87 3.71 -17.66
N PRO A 121 -22.77 4.07 -16.96
CA PRO A 121 -21.60 4.64 -17.60
C PRO A 121 -20.98 3.63 -18.58
N VAL A 122 -20.44 4.14 -19.69
CA VAL A 122 -19.74 3.34 -20.70
C VAL A 122 -18.28 3.77 -20.76
N VAL A 123 -17.36 2.81 -20.70
CA VAL A 123 -15.92 3.02 -20.89
C VAL A 123 -15.54 2.57 -22.31
N GLU A 124 -14.72 3.37 -22.99
CA GLU A 124 -14.16 3.06 -24.30
C GLU A 124 -12.64 3.28 -24.29
N ASP A 125 -11.87 2.28 -24.75
CA ASP A 125 -10.43 2.39 -24.98
C ASP A 125 -10.16 3.10 -26.30
N LEU A 126 -9.30 4.12 -26.29
CA LEU A 126 -9.03 4.97 -27.45
C LEU A 126 -7.80 4.51 -28.26
N GLY A 127 -7.56 3.20 -28.29
CA GLY A 127 -6.37 2.61 -28.93
C GLY A 127 -5.13 2.76 -28.07
N SER A 128 -5.28 2.52 -26.77
CA SER A 128 -4.16 2.60 -25.84
C SER A 128 -3.12 1.49 -26.08
N VAL A 129 -1.86 1.76 -25.74
CA VAL A 129 -0.77 0.79 -25.94
C VAL A 129 -0.92 -0.41 -25.01
N ASN A 130 -1.26 -0.16 -23.74
CA ASN A 130 -1.34 -1.18 -22.71
C ASN A 130 -2.76 -1.72 -22.47
N GLY A 131 -3.78 -1.13 -23.11
CA GLY A 131 -5.17 -1.53 -22.94
C GLY A 131 -5.85 -0.97 -21.70
N THR A 132 -7.17 -0.92 -21.78
CA THR A 132 -8.08 -0.64 -20.67
C THR A 132 -8.72 -1.96 -20.19
N TYR A 133 -8.93 -2.11 -18.88
CA TYR A 133 -9.52 -3.33 -18.33
C TYR A 133 -10.65 -3.02 -17.36
N VAL A 134 -11.70 -3.83 -17.37
CA VAL A 134 -12.79 -3.81 -16.40
C VAL A 134 -12.84 -5.18 -15.74
N ASP A 135 -12.77 -5.22 -14.40
CA ASP A 135 -12.79 -6.45 -13.60
C ASP A 135 -11.76 -7.50 -14.08
N GLY A 136 -10.57 -7.02 -14.46
CA GLY A 136 -9.45 -7.83 -14.94
C GLY A 136 -9.52 -8.24 -16.42
N HIS A 137 -10.61 -7.93 -17.12
CA HIS A 137 -10.79 -8.27 -18.53
C HIS A 137 -10.48 -7.08 -19.42
N ARG A 138 -9.66 -7.28 -20.46
CA ARG A 138 -9.31 -6.21 -21.41
C ARG A 138 -10.52 -5.87 -22.26
N ILE A 139 -10.82 -4.58 -22.41
CA ILE A 139 -11.97 -4.09 -23.17
C ILE A 139 -11.54 -3.18 -24.31
N THR A 140 -12.40 -3.09 -25.32
CA THR A 140 -12.41 -1.99 -26.29
C THR A 140 -13.53 -1.00 -25.96
N ARG A 141 -14.69 -1.52 -25.55
CA ARG A 141 -15.84 -0.76 -25.04
C ARG A 141 -16.66 -1.65 -24.10
N ALA A 142 -17.10 -1.13 -22.96
CA ALA A 142 -17.93 -1.86 -22.01
C ALA A 142 -18.81 -0.91 -21.18
N GLU A 143 -20.02 -1.36 -20.83
CA GLU A 143 -20.78 -0.77 -19.72
C GLU A 143 -20.09 -1.11 -18.41
N ILE A 144 -20.14 -0.20 -17.45
CA ILE A 144 -19.51 -0.34 -16.15
C ILE A 144 -20.58 -0.32 -15.06
N ASP A 145 -20.53 -1.30 -14.17
CA ASP A 145 -21.38 -1.32 -12.98
C ASP A 145 -20.73 -0.50 -11.87
N ALA A 146 -21.54 -0.01 -10.92
CA ALA A 146 -21.04 0.84 -9.84
C ALA A 146 -19.95 0.17 -8.98
N ASP A 147 -19.93 -1.17 -8.92
CA ASP A 147 -18.96 -1.95 -8.15
C ASP A 147 -17.78 -2.47 -9.01
N SER A 148 -17.80 -2.24 -10.32
CA SER A 148 -16.75 -2.68 -11.22
C SER A 148 -15.46 -1.87 -11.03
N LEU A 149 -14.33 -2.56 -11.19
CA LEU A 149 -13.01 -1.98 -11.11
C LEU A 149 -12.46 -1.69 -12.50
N LEU A 150 -12.30 -0.41 -12.83
CA LEU A 150 -11.62 0.06 -14.04
C LEU A 150 -10.11 0.15 -13.78
N MET A 151 -9.31 -0.46 -14.66
CA MET A 151 -7.86 -0.39 -14.67
C MET A 151 -7.37 0.35 -15.92
N VAL A 152 -6.52 1.36 -15.69
CA VAL A 152 -5.85 2.13 -16.74
C VAL A 152 -4.38 2.29 -16.33
N GLY A 153 -3.47 1.60 -17.03
CA GLY A 153 -2.09 1.45 -16.56
C GLY A 153 -2.04 0.74 -15.21
N GLY A 154 -1.27 1.27 -14.26
CA GLY A 154 -1.26 0.81 -12.86
C GLY A 154 -2.37 1.42 -11.99
N SER A 155 -3.19 2.33 -12.53
CA SER A 155 -4.23 3.02 -11.76
C SER A 155 -5.51 2.21 -11.70
N ARG A 156 -6.15 2.21 -10.52
CA ARG A 156 -7.46 1.65 -10.23
C ARG A 156 -8.48 2.77 -10.10
N LEU A 157 -9.61 2.65 -10.78
CA LEU A 157 -10.69 3.61 -10.74
C LEU A 157 -12.03 2.90 -10.49
N GLN A 158 -12.90 3.52 -9.71
CA GLN A 158 -14.31 3.21 -9.64
C GLN A 158 -15.07 4.26 -10.43
N VAL A 159 -16.08 3.82 -11.16
CA VAL A 159 -16.93 4.69 -11.97
C VAL A 159 -18.37 4.37 -11.62
N ASP A 160 -19.13 5.39 -11.28
CA ASP A 160 -20.56 5.28 -11.02
C ASP A 160 -21.30 6.45 -11.68
N ALA A 161 -22.61 6.56 -11.44
CA ALA A 161 -23.42 7.64 -12.00
C ALA A 161 -22.98 9.04 -11.55
N SER A 162 -22.30 9.15 -10.40
CA SER A 162 -21.86 10.40 -9.79
C SER A 162 -20.49 10.87 -10.28
N GLY A 163 -19.69 9.99 -10.90
CA GLY A 163 -18.41 10.36 -11.49
C GLY A 163 -17.35 9.27 -11.41
N VAL A 164 -16.10 9.69 -11.32
CA VAL A 164 -14.92 8.83 -11.33
C VAL A 164 -14.13 9.04 -10.05
N ARG A 165 -13.78 7.96 -9.37
CA ARG A 165 -12.96 7.98 -8.16
C ARG A 165 -11.74 7.09 -8.37
N LEU A 166 -10.54 7.61 -8.11
CA LEU A 166 -9.35 6.76 -8.00
C LEU A 166 -9.55 5.84 -6.79
N ILE A 167 -9.25 4.55 -6.89
CA ILE A 167 -9.21 3.69 -5.72
C ILE A 167 -7.74 3.45 -5.42
N GLU A 168 -7.28 3.87 -4.25
CA GLU A 168 -6.02 3.34 -3.73
C GLU A 168 -6.24 1.84 -3.51
N GLY A 169 -5.64 1.02 -4.38
CA GLY A 169 -5.47 -0.38 -4.04
C GLY A 169 -4.65 -0.45 -2.76
N THR A 170 -4.87 -1.46 -1.93
CA THR A 170 -3.96 -1.79 -0.83
C THR A 170 -2.55 -1.82 -1.41
N GLU A 171 -1.75 -0.78 -1.15
CA GLU A 171 -0.35 -0.79 -1.57
C GLU A 171 0.30 -1.93 -0.79
N VAL A 172 0.61 -3.02 -1.49
CA VAL A 172 1.48 -4.04 -0.93
C VAL A 172 2.86 -3.40 -0.89
N ARG A 173 3.21 -2.85 0.27
CA ARG A 173 4.54 -2.30 0.51
C ARG A 173 5.47 -3.41 0.97
N PHE A 174 6.63 -3.50 0.35
CA PHE A 174 7.71 -4.34 0.87
C PHE A 174 8.49 -3.54 1.90
N ALA A 175 8.32 -3.89 3.18
CA ALA A 175 9.06 -3.28 4.27
C ALA A 175 10.14 -4.24 4.77
N THR A 176 11.36 -3.72 4.90
CA THR A 176 12.45 -4.37 5.62
C THR A 176 12.67 -3.63 6.92
N VAL A 177 12.84 -4.34 8.02
CA VAL A 177 13.16 -3.76 9.34
C VAL A 177 14.42 -4.43 9.87
N GLY A 178 15.40 -3.63 10.27
CA GLY A 178 16.63 -4.09 10.93
C GLY A 178 17.56 -4.92 10.03
N LEU A 179 17.71 -4.56 8.76
CA LEU A 179 18.62 -5.25 7.85
C LEU A 179 20.07 -5.04 8.28
N GLY A 180 20.73 -6.15 8.66
CA GLY A 180 22.16 -6.22 8.93
C GLY A 180 22.89 -7.13 7.95
N VAL A 181 24.07 -6.73 7.49
CA VAL A 181 24.94 -7.56 6.66
C VAL A 181 26.34 -7.54 7.25
N THR A 182 26.85 -8.70 7.66
CA THR A 182 28.22 -8.85 8.17
C THR A 182 28.97 -9.88 7.34
N LEU A 183 30.14 -9.48 6.84
CA LEU A 183 31.00 -10.36 6.04
C LEU A 183 31.67 -11.42 6.92
N PRO A 184 32.13 -12.56 6.35
CA PRO A 184 32.91 -13.57 7.08
C PRO A 184 34.17 -12.99 7.75
N SER A 185 34.71 -11.90 7.22
CA SER A 185 35.81 -11.12 7.81
C SER A 185 35.47 -10.41 9.14
N GLY A 186 34.21 -10.45 9.57
CA GLY A 186 33.70 -9.72 10.74
C GLY A 186 33.30 -8.27 10.48
N ARG A 187 33.53 -7.73 9.28
CA ARG A 187 33.14 -6.37 8.90
C ARG A 187 31.65 -6.27 8.59
N THR A 188 30.95 -5.37 9.28
CA THR A 188 29.55 -5.02 9.02
C THR A 188 29.46 -4.04 7.85
N LEU A 189 28.61 -4.36 6.86
CA LEU A 189 28.32 -3.55 5.68
C LEU A 189 26.99 -2.79 5.80
N LEU A 190 26.01 -3.37 6.48
CA LEU A 190 24.75 -2.73 6.82
C LEU A 190 24.46 -3.03 8.29
N ASP A 191 24.03 -2.03 9.03
CA ASP A 191 23.65 -2.15 10.43
C ASP A 191 22.33 -1.41 10.63
N ASP A 192 21.34 -2.14 11.14
CA ASP A 192 20.00 -1.64 11.48
C ASP A 192 19.31 -0.77 10.40
N VAL A 193 19.33 -1.22 9.14
CA VAL A 193 18.69 -0.48 8.04
C VAL A 193 17.24 -0.91 7.85
N SER A 194 16.31 0.04 7.92
CA SER A 194 14.88 -0.19 7.69
C SER A 194 14.36 0.70 6.57
N PHE A 195 13.54 0.14 5.67
CA PHE A 195 12.95 0.89 4.55
C PHE A 195 11.65 0.21 4.06
N SER A 196 10.80 0.97 3.38
CA SER A 196 9.59 0.46 2.71
C SER A 196 9.59 0.86 1.24
N LEU A 197 9.20 -0.06 0.36
CA LEU A 197 9.06 0.15 -1.08
C LEU A 197 7.60 0.03 -1.50
N ALA A 198 7.12 1.03 -2.22
CA ALA A 198 5.83 0.97 -2.91
C ALA A 198 5.89 0.02 -4.12
N PRO A 199 4.77 -0.54 -4.59
CA PRO A 199 4.72 -1.33 -5.82
C PRO A 199 5.33 -0.58 -7.01
N GLY A 200 6.25 -1.20 -7.74
CA GLY A 200 6.93 -0.60 -8.88
C GLY A 200 8.07 0.37 -8.54
N ALA A 201 8.39 0.56 -7.24
CA ALA A 201 9.57 1.32 -6.83
C ALA A 201 10.87 0.58 -7.20
N LEU A 202 11.86 1.32 -7.67
CA LEU A 202 13.21 0.82 -7.92
C LEU A 202 14.05 1.03 -6.67
N MET A 203 14.71 -0.02 -6.18
CA MET A 203 15.70 0.11 -5.12
C MET A 203 17.09 -0.24 -5.64
N ALA A 204 18.06 0.62 -5.32
CA ALA A 204 19.47 0.37 -5.56
C ALA A 204 20.22 0.36 -4.22
N VAL A 205 21.00 -0.69 -3.99
CA VAL A 205 22.00 -0.71 -2.92
C VAL A 205 23.31 -0.24 -3.53
N ILE A 206 23.78 0.94 -3.12
CA ILE A 206 24.97 1.58 -3.68
C ILE A 206 26.08 1.59 -2.62
N GLY A 207 27.17 0.88 -2.90
CA GLY A 207 28.43 0.96 -2.17
C GLY A 207 29.60 1.36 -3.07
N GLY A 208 30.81 1.39 -2.49
CA GLY A 208 32.05 1.67 -3.22
C GLY A 208 32.36 0.63 -4.32
N SER A 209 33.28 0.94 -5.24
CA SER A 209 33.59 0.05 -6.36
C SER A 209 34.00 -1.35 -5.89
N GLY A 210 33.27 -2.38 -6.35
CA GLY A 210 33.55 -3.79 -6.02
C GLY A 210 32.78 -4.36 -4.82
N THR A 211 31.86 -3.61 -4.20
CA THR A 211 31.11 -4.08 -3.01
C THR A 211 29.78 -4.79 -3.32
N GLY A 212 29.51 -5.16 -4.57
CA GLY A 212 28.28 -5.88 -4.93
C GLY A 212 27.05 -4.99 -5.07
N ASN A 213 27.20 -3.83 -5.72
CA ASN A 213 26.06 -2.94 -6.01
C ASN A 213 25.02 -3.70 -6.83
N THR A 214 23.79 -3.76 -6.32
CA THR A 214 22.72 -4.55 -6.92
C THR A 214 21.46 -3.71 -7.03
N THR A 215 20.77 -3.82 -8.16
CA THR A 215 19.53 -3.12 -8.45
C THR A 215 18.44 -4.16 -8.68
N TRP A 216 17.31 -3.98 -8.00
CA TRP A 216 16.17 -4.88 -8.11
C TRP A 216 14.92 -4.10 -8.47
N ARG A 217 14.06 -4.71 -9.27
CA ARG A 217 12.72 -4.23 -9.56
C ARG A 217 11.73 -5.17 -8.88
N ILE A 218 10.82 -4.61 -8.09
CA ILE A 218 9.78 -5.34 -7.36
C ILE A 218 8.42 -5.03 -7.98
#